data_AF-A0A397I482-F1
#
_entry.id   AF-A0A397I482-F1
#
_cell.length_a   1.000
_cell.length_b   1.000
_cell.length_c   1.000
_cell.angle_alpha   90.00
_cell.angle_beta   90.00
_cell.angle_gamma   90.00
#
_symmetry.space_group_name_H-M   'P 1'
#
loop_
_entity.id
_entity.type
_entity.pdbx_description
1 polymer ?
#
loop_
_entity_poly.entity_id
_entity_poly.type
_entity_poly.pdbx_seq_one_letter_code
_entity_poly.pdbx_strand_id
1 'polypeptide(L)'
;MPRICEECNQEYFRWCKPYNLTHFKNDFDKWTSKNEKTYKFTHDAQLNADDYDKAIEWILYDRFQDIKHIAKGGFGTIYYAEWIDGNFMAIYLRTMTDYSSIRFYGITKDPENHNI
;
A
#
# COMPACT_ATOMS: atom_id res chain seq x y z
N MET A 1 18.37 16.05 3.31
CA MET A 1 19.18 15.85 4.52
C MET A 1 18.85 14.50 5.11
N PRO A 2 19.86 13.70 5.44
CA PRO A 2 19.67 12.48 6.21
C PRO A 2 19.12 12.78 7.61
N ARG A 3 18.38 11.84 8.19
CA ARG A 3 17.77 11.90 9.52
C ARG A 3 18.34 10.78 10.38
N ILE A 4 18.33 10.97 11.70
CA ILE A 4 18.66 9.90 12.65
C ILE A 4 17.36 9.21 13.05
N CYS A 5 17.34 7.88 12.97
CA CYS A 5 16.21 7.09 13.42
C CYS A 5 16.22 6.96 14.93
N GLU A 6 15.14 7.32 15.61
CA GLU A 6 15.03 7.21 17.07
C GLU A 6 15.00 5.75 17.55
N GLU A 7 14.55 4.80 16.72
CA GLU A 7 14.44 3.39 17.11
C GLU A 7 15.75 2.61 17.02
N CYS A 8 16.60 2.89 16.03
CA CYS A 8 17.86 2.17 15.83
C CYS A 8 19.12 3.04 15.88
N ASN A 9 18.96 4.35 16.09
CA ASN A 9 20.05 5.34 16.16
C ASN A 9 20.97 5.37 14.92
N GLN A 10 20.44 4.96 13.75
CA GLN A 10 21.15 4.97 12.47
C GLN A 10 20.69 6.14 11.60
N GLU A 11 21.62 6.64 10.80
CA GLU A 11 21.35 7.66 9.80
C GLU A 11 20.63 7.04 8.59
N TYR A 12 19.58 7.70 8.11
CA TYR A 12 18.80 7.27 6.95
C TYR A 12 18.27 8.45 6.16
N PHE A 13 18.10 8.30 4.85
CA PHE A 13 17.54 9.36 3.99
C PHE A 13 16.03 9.25 3.86
N ARG A 14 15.56 8.13 3.32
CA ARG A 14 14.14 7.89 2.97
C ARG A 14 13.58 6.62 3.62
N TRP A 15 14.44 5.65 3.91
CA TRP A 15 14.06 4.35 4.45
C TRP A 15 14.92 3.95 5.64
N CYS A 16 14.28 3.58 6.75
CA CYS A 16 14.93 2.95 7.88
C CYS A 16 14.24 1.61 8.14
N LYS A 17 14.93 0.49 7.84
CA LYS A 17 14.30 -0.84 7.93
C LYS A 17 13.77 -1.17 9.34
N PRO A 18 14.53 -0.96 10.43
CA PRO A 18 14.01 -1.20 11.78
C PRO A 18 12.75 -0.38 12.10
N TYR A 19 12.77 0.93 11.81
CA TYR A 19 11.62 1.82 12.04
C TYR A 19 10.37 1.39 11.29
N ASN A 20 10.51 1.19 9.97
CA ASN A 20 9.37 0.80 9.14
C ASN A 20 8.85 -0.59 9.54
N LEU A 21 9.73 -1.51 9.95
CA LEU A 21 9.34 -2.82 10.46
C LEU A 21 8.50 -2.73 11.74
N THR A 22 8.89 -1.87 12.69
CA THR A 22 8.10 -1.61 13.90
C THR A 22 6.75 -1.01 13.55
N HIS A 23 6.74 -0.03 12.65
CA HIS A 23 5.51 0.62 12.18
C HIS A 23 4.53 -0.39 11.55
N PHE A 24 4.99 -1.19 10.58
CA PHE A 24 4.15 -2.21 9.93
C PHE A 24 3.62 -3.23 10.94
N LYS A 25 4.46 -3.67 11.89
CA LYS A 25 4.05 -4.59 12.95
C LYS A 25 2.90 -4.08 13.80
N ASN A 26 2.91 -2.80 14.15
CA ASN A 26 1.85 -2.17 14.93
C ASN A 26 0.52 -2.06 14.16
N ASP A 27 0.56 -2.13 12.84
CA ASP A 27 -0.64 -2.07 12.00
C ASP A 27 -1.21 -3.45 11.68
N PHE A 28 -0.43 -4.53 11.79
CA PHE A 28 -0.90 -5.91 11.50
C PHE A 28 -2.14 -6.31 12.29
N ASP A 29 -2.22 -5.94 13.57
CA ASP A 29 -3.37 -6.25 14.42
C ASP A 29 -4.64 -5.47 14.04
N LYS A 30 -4.51 -4.40 13.24
CA LYS A 30 -5.64 -3.61 12.74
C LYS A 30 -6.26 -4.22 11.48
N TRP A 31 -5.64 -5.23 10.88
CA TRP A 31 -6.05 -5.77 9.59
C TRP A 31 -7.05 -6.91 9.75
N THR A 32 -8.31 -6.66 9.39
CA THR A 32 -9.36 -7.70 9.30
C THR A 32 -9.48 -8.20 7.86
N SER A 33 -8.43 -8.87 7.35
CA SER A 33 -8.49 -9.43 6.01
C SER A 33 -9.15 -10.82 6.02
N LYS A 34 -10.22 -11.00 5.23
CA LYS A 34 -10.83 -12.32 4.93
C LYS A 34 -9.93 -13.20 4.04
N ASN A 35 -8.81 -12.68 3.50
CA ASN A 35 -7.94 -13.37 2.54
C ASN A 35 -6.51 -13.57 3.08
N GLU A 36 -6.29 -14.70 3.74
CA GLU A 36 -5.02 -15.08 4.37
C GLU A 36 -3.82 -15.04 3.39
N LYS A 37 -4.02 -15.38 2.11
CA LYS A 37 -2.93 -15.38 1.11
C LYS A 37 -2.45 -13.97 0.79
N THR A 38 -3.39 -13.04 0.57
CA THR A 38 -3.07 -11.63 0.31
C THR A 38 -2.45 -10.98 1.54
N TYR A 39 -2.97 -11.30 2.72
CA TYR A 39 -2.40 -10.87 3.99
C TYR A 39 -0.94 -11.31 4.13
N LYS A 40 -0.66 -12.62 3.97
CA LYS A 40 0.69 -13.17 4.07
C LYS A 40 1.65 -12.56 3.05
N PHE A 41 1.23 -12.44 1.80
CA PHE A 41 2.05 -11.82 0.75
C PHE A 41 2.43 -10.37 1.09
N THR A 42 1.47 -9.57 1.54
CA THR A 42 1.72 -8.16 1.91
C THR A 42 2.68 -8.07 3.08
N HIS A 43 2.45 -8.90 4.10
CA HIS A 43 3.29 -8.97 5.28
C HIS A 43 4.73 -9.36 4.92
N ASP A 44 4.91 -10.43 4.14
CA ASP A 44 6.21 -10.88 3.66
C ASP A 44 6.90 -9.78 2.83
N ALA A 45 6.16 -9.05 1.98
CA ALA A 45 6.71 -7.94 1.20
C ALA A 45 7.20 -6.78 2.10
N GLN A 46 6.40 -6.38 3.08
CA GLN A 46 6.76 -5.32 4.03
C GLN A 46 7.94 -5.69 4.94
N LEU A 47 7.99 -6.94 5.43
CA LEU A 47 9.11 -7.44 6.24
C LEU A 47 10.44 -7.45 5.47
N ASN A 48 10.37 -7.75 4.17
CA ASN A 48 11.54 -7.86 3.31
C ASN A 48 11.95 -6.54 2.64
N ALA A 49 11.10 -5.51 2.68
CA ALA A 49 11.39 -4.20 2.10
C ALA A 49 12.68 -3.59 2.67
N ASP A 50 13.60 -3.25 1.78
CA ASP A 50 14.88 -2.58 2.04
C ASP A 50 14.90 -1.15 1.48
N ASP A 51 13.81 -0.69 0.86
CA ASP A 51 13.61 0.67 0.37
C ASP A 51 12.12 1.06 0.41
N TYR A 52 11.84 2.36 0.48
CA TYR A 52 10.50 2.96 0.45
C TYR A 52 9.73 2.55 -0.80
N ASP A 53 10.37 2.53 -1.97
CA ASP A 53 9.70 2.19 -3.24
C ASP A 53 9.40 0.69 -3.37
N LYS A 54 9.94 -0.15 -2.49
CA LYS A 54 9.69 -1.61 -2.43
C LYS A 54 8.69 -1.99 -1.35
N ALA A 55 8.33 -1.07 -0.48
CA ALA A 55 7.34 -1.31 0.56
C ALA A 55 5.93 -1.23 -0.03
N ILE A 56 5.12 -2.24 0.25
CA ILE A 56 3.69 -2.20 -0.06
C ILE A 56 3.00 -1.49 1.11
N GLU A 57 2.30 -0.40 0.82
CA GLU A 57 1.45 0.26 1.81
C GLU A 57 0.08 -0.42 1.84
N TRP A 58 -0.39 -0.74 3.04
CA TRP A 58 -1.70 -1.33 3.26
C TRP A 58 -2.67 -0.24 3.69
N ILE A 59 -3.76 -0.08 2.94
CA ILE A 59 -4.76 0.96 3.20
C ILE A 59 -6.09 0.29 3.49
N LEU A 60 -6.67 0.60 4.63
CA LEU A 60 -7.98 0.07 5.02
C LEU A 60 -9.06 0.59 4.04
N TYR A 61 -10.00 -0.28 3.67
CA TYR A 61 -11.02 0.03 2.66
C TYR A 61 -11.85 1.29 3.01
N ASP A 62 -12.12 1.53 4.29
CA ASP A 62 -12.85 2.68 4.81
C ASP A 62 -12.10 4.02 4.67
N ARG A 63 -10.82 3.98 4.29
CA ARG A 63 -10.03 5.17 3.94
C ARG A 63 -10.17 5.56 2.48
N PHE A 64 -10.93 4.82 1.69
CA PHE A 64 -11.25 5.15 0.32
C PHE A 64 -12.64 5.77 0.18
N GLN A 65 -12.73 6.85 -0.59
CA GLN A 65 -13.96 7.50 -1.00
C GLN A 65 -14.05 7.55 -2.54
N ASP A 66 -15.23 7.92 -3.05
CA ASP A 66 -15.47 8.10 -4.49
C ASP A 66 -15.05 6.90 -5.37
N ILE A 67 -15.27 5.68 -4.86
CA ILE A 67 -14.88 4.43 -5.51
C ILE A 67 -15.70 4.24 -6.80
N LYS A 68 -15.03 4.17 -7.94
CA LYS A 68 -15.63 4.06 -9.27
C LYS A 68 -15.01 2.93 -10.06
N HIS A 69 -15.84 2.06 -10.61
CA HIS A 69 -15.37 1.02 -11.54
C HIS A 69 -14.88 1.66 -12.84
N ILE A 70 -13.66 1.32 -13.29
CA ILE A 70 -13.08 1.78 -14.55
C ILE A 70 -13.27 0.72 -15.64
N ALA A 71 -12.80 -0.50 -15.39
CA ALA A 71 -12.80 -1.55 -16.40
C ALA A 71 -12.62 -2.93 -15.77
N LYS A 72 -13.10 -3.98 -16.46
CA LYS A 72 -12.88 -5.38 -16.11
C LYS A 72 -12.25 -6.11 -17.29
N GLY A 73 -11.19 -6.88 -17.03
CA GLY A 73 -10.48 -7.67 -18.03
C GLY A 73 -10.13 -9.07 -17.51
N GLY A 74 -9.45 -9.87 -18.34
CA GLY A 74 -9.10 -11.26 -18.00
C GLY A 74 -8.16 -11.42 -16.79
N PHE A 75 -7.48 -10.34 -16.38
CA PHE A 75 -6.52 -10.33 -15.28
C PHE A 75 -7.01 -9.59 -14.04
N GLY A 76 -8.25 -9.07 -14.04
CA GLY A 76 -8.84 -8.40 -12.89
C GLY A 76 -9.74 -7.21 -13.25
N THR A 77 -10.19 -6.53 -12.21
CA THR A 77 -11.06 -5.35 -12.27
C THR A 77 -10.31 -4.12 -11.74
N ILE A 78 -10.43 -2.99 -12.44
CA ILE A 78 -9.77 -1.73 -12.11
C ILE A 78 -10.80 -0.78 -11.52
N TYR A 79 -10.47 -0.21 -10.36
CA TYR A 79 -11.26 0.80 -9.67
C TYR A 79 -10.44 2.07 -9.48
N TYR A 80 -11.07 3.23 -9.66
CA TYR A 80 -10.61 4.51 -9.14
C TYR A 80 -11.13 4.67 -7.71
N ALA A 81 -10.34 5.26 -6.83
CA ALA A 81 -10.76 5.66 -5.51
C ALA A 81 -9.89 6.82 -5.03
N GLU A 82 -10.45 7.69 -4.21
CA GLU A 82 -9.71 8.75 -3.51
C GLU A 82 -9.34 8.27 -2.11
N TRP A 83 -8.08 8.45 -1.72
CA TRP A 83 -7.62 8.11 -0.38
C TRP A 83 -7.67 9.33 0.53
N ILE A 84 -8.43 9.25 1.61
CA ILE A 84 -8.74 10.41 2.47
C ILE A 84 -7.54 10.96 3.24
N ASP A 85 -6.51 10.15 3.49
CA ASP A 85 -5.25 10.60 4.13
C ASP A 85 -4.15 10.89 3.11
N GLY A 86 -4.39 10.47 1.87
CA GLY A 86 -3.43 10.54 0.80
C GLY A 86 -3.38 11.92 0.22
N ASN A 87 -2.17 12.45 0.05
CA ASN A 87 -1.92 13.68 -0.67
C ASN A 87 -2.01 13.42 -2.19
N PHE A 88 -3.18 13.00 -2.70
CA PHE A 88 -3.49 12.52 -4.06
C PHE A 88 -3.20 11.03 -4.33
N MET A 89 -4.27 10.27 -4.57
CA MET A 89 -4.19 9.01 -5.31
C MET A 89 -5.02 9.15 -6.59
N ALA A 90 -4.35 9.34 -7.73
CA ALA A 90 -4.95 9.28 -9.05
C ALA A 90 -4.23 8.20 -9.86
N ILE A 91 -4.98 7.20 -10.33
CA ILE A 91 -4.44 6.17 -11.22
C ILE A 91 -4.19 6.83 -12.59
N TYR A 92 -2.95 7.24 -12.85
CA TYR A 92 -2.50 7.64 -14.17
C TYR A 92 -1.95 6.43 -14.93
N LEU A 93 -2.59 6.08 -16.06
CA LEU A 93 -2.01 5.19 -17.05
C LEU A 93 -1.85 5.95 -18.38
N ARG A 94 -0.61 6.32 -18.70
CA ARG A 94 -0.15 6.54 -20.07
C ARG A 94 1.33 6.14 -20.15
N THR A 95 1.61 5.03 -20.83
CA THR A 95 2.97 4.56 -21.09
C THR A 95 3.63 5.36 -22.23
N MET A 96 4.97 5.25 -22.29
CA MET A 96 5.97 6.01 -23.09
C MET A 96 6.51 7.30 -22.48
N THR A 97 6.94 7.28 -21.21
CA THR A 97 8.00 8.17 -20.67
C THR A 97 8.62 7.52 -19.44
N ASP A 98 9.93 7.70 -19.23
CA ASP A 98 10.82 6.98 -18.29
C ASP A 98 10.52 7.09 -16.77
N TYR A 99 9.32 7.52 -16.36
CA TYR A 99 8.92 7.63 -14.95
C TYR A 99 7.45 7.29 -14.75
N SER A 100 7.11 6.00 -14.72
CA SER A 100 5.80 5.55 -14.23
C SER A 100 6.01 4.42 -13.21
N SER A 101 5.91 4.74 -11.93
CA SER A 101 5.87 3.75 -10.84
C SER A 101 4.44 3.29 -10.64
N ILE A 102 4.16 2.01 -10.89
CA ILE A 102 2.93 1.37 -10.42
C ILE A 102 3.13 1.09 -8.92
N ARG A 103 2.47 1.86 -8.07
CA ARG A 103 2.40 1.54 -6.64
C ARG A 103 1.23 0.59 -6.42
N PHE A 104 1.54 -0.60 -5.94
CA PHE A 104 0.55 -1.57 -5.53
C PHE A 104 0.16 -1.26 -4.08
N TYR A 105 -1.14 -1.02 -3.87
CA TYR A 105 -1.72 -0.89 -2.53
C TYR A 105 -2.53 -2.15 -2.24
N GLY A 106 -2.40 -2.68 -1.03
CA GLY A 106 -3.28 -3.74 -0.55
C GLY A 106 -4.59 -3.13 -0.04
N ILE A 107 -5.73 -3.71 -0.45
CA ILE A 107 -7.06 -3.32 0.02
C ILE A 107 -7.70 -4.45 0.84
N THR A 108 -8.37 -4.11 1.94
CA THR A 108 -8.96 -5.09 2.88
C THR A 108 -10.26 -5.74 2.38
N LYS A 109 -11.00 -5.08 1.48
CA LYS A 109 -12.31 -5.52 1.00
C LYS A 109 -12.34 -5.55 -0.52
N ASP A 110 -13.01 -6.56 -1.06
CA ASP A 110 -13.32 -6.66 -2.49
C ASP A 110 -14.42 -5.63 -2.84
N PRO A 111 -14.14 -4.66 -3.73
CA PRO A 111 -15.11 -3.65 -4.13
C PRO A 111 -16.29 -4.21 -4.95
N GLU A 112 -16.21 -5.45 -5.48
CA GLU A 112 -17.35 -6.12 -6.13
C GLU A 112 -18.35 -6.64 -5.08
N ASN A 113 -17.86 -7.06 -3.91
CA ASN A 113 -18.66 -7.70 -2.86
C ASN A 113 -19.04 -6.69 -1.77
N HIS A 114 -20.20 -6.06 -1.93
CA HIS A 114 -20.77 -5.10 -0.97
C HIS A 114 -21.14 -5.72 0.39
N ASN A 115 -21.17 -7.05 0.52
CA ASN A 115 -21.59 -7.69 1.75
C ASN A 115 -20.58 -7.49 2.89
N ILE A 116 -21.12 -6.97 3.99
CA ILE A 116 -20.48 -6.72 5.29
C ILE A 116 -19.95 -8.04 5.87
#